data_AF-A0A413UC41-F1
#
_entry.id   AF-A0A413UC41-F1
#
_cell.length_a   1.000
_cell.length_b   1.000
_cell.length_c   1.000
_cell.angle_alpha   90.00
_cell.angle_beta   90.00
_cell.angle_gamma   90.00
#
_symmetry.space_group_name_H-M   'P 1'
#
loop_
_entity.id
_entity.type
_entity.pdbx_description
1 polymer ?
#
loop_
_entity_poly.entity_id
_entity_poly.type
_entity_poly.pdbx_seq_one_letter_code
_entity_poly.pdbx_strand_id
1 'polypeptide(L)'
;MNKREKEMRTVYEMIHLYCKKNHKEKELCPECLVLYEYARMRIEKCPFMETKTFCSQCKVHCYKKDKREQIRKVMCFSGPRMLVYHPVMAICHLYYQIKDSVGS
;
A
#
# COMPACT_ATOMS: atom_id res chain seq x y z
N MET A 1 -9.04 6.83 -15.54
CA MET A 1 -8.59 6.38 -14.20
C MET A 1 -7.30 7.10 -13.85
N ASN A 2 -7.42 8.10 -12.99
CA ASN A 2 -6.33 8.95 -12.53
C ASN A 2 -5.41 8.19 -11.58
N LYS A 3 -4.15 8.62 -11.44
CA LYS A 3 -3.14 7.95 -10.59
C LYS A 3 -3.63 7.72 -9.15
N ARG A 4 -4.42 8.67 -8.62
CA ARG A 4 -5.04 8.58 -7.28
C ARG A 4 -6.00 7.41 -7.17
N GLU A 5 -6.90 7.26 -8.12
CA GLU A 5 -7.86 6.15 -8.16
C GLU A 5 -7.13 4.81 -8.26
N LYS A 6 -6.03 4.75 -9.03
CA LYS A 6 -5.17 3.56 -9.10
C LYS A 6 -4.60 3.19 -7.72
N GLU A 7 -3.97 4.15 -7.03
CA GLU A 7 -3.42 3.88 -5.68
C GLU A 7 -4.52 3.54 -4.66
N MET A 8 -5.67 4.21 -4.71
CA MET A 8 -6.80 3.89 -3.82
C MET A 8 -7.29 2.46 -4.03
N ARG A 9 -7.48 2.04 -5.29
CA ARG A 9 -7.87 0.67 -5.62
C ARG A 9 -6.80 -0.32 -5.19
N THR A 10 -5.53 -0.06 -5.44
CA THR A 10 -4.45 -0.96 -4.99
C THR A 10 -4.45 -1.12 -3.47
N VAL A 11 -4.54 -0.03 -2.71
CA VAL A 11 -4.60 -0.09 -1.25
C VAL A 11 -5.85 -0.83 -0.76
N TYR A 12 -7.00 -0.62 -1.41
CA TYR A 12 -8.24 -1.36 -1.12
C TYR A 12 -8.04 -2.87 -1.27
N GLU A 13 -7.54 -3.33 -2.41
CA GLU A 13 -7.29 -4.75 -2.69
C GLU A 13 -6.32 -5.37 -1.67
N MET A 14 -5.26 -4.63 -1.31
CA MET A 14 -4.31 -5.08 -0.30
C MET A 14 -4.96 -5.27 1.07
N ILE A 15 -5.78 -4.31 1.51
CA ILE A 15 -6.48 -4.37 2.80
C ILE A 15 -7.56 -5.45 2.77
N HIS A 16 -8.31 -5.58 1.67
CA HIS A 16 -9.34 -6.61 1.49
C HIS A 16 -8.74 -8.01 1.56
N LEU A 17 -7.64 -8.26 0.86
CA LEU A 17 -6.91 -9.53 0.93
C LEU A 17 -6.42 -9.84 2.35
N TYR A 18 -5.89 -8.83 3.05
CA TYR A 18 -5.46 -8.98 4.43
C TYR A 18 -6.63 -9.34 5.35
N CYS A 19 -7.75 -8.62 5.25
CA CYS A 19 -8.96 -8.84 6.02
C CYS A 19 -9.52 -10.25 5.80
N LYS A 20 -9.67 -10.66 4.54
CA LYS A 20 -10.18 -11.98 4.16
C LYS A 20 -9.33 -13.13 4.69
N LYS A 21 -8.01 -12.97 4.76
CA LYS A 21 -7.11 -14.04 5.21
C LYS A 21 -6.86 -14.05 6.71
N ASN A 22 -6.76 -12.89 7.35
CA ASN A 22 -6.43 -12.79 8.78
C ASN A 22 -7.69 -12.74 9.65
N HIS A 23 -8.72 -12.01 9.22
CA HIS A 23 -9.97 -11.85 9.96
C HIS A 23 -11.08 -12.80 9.47
N LYS A 24 -10.86 -13.51 8.35
CA LYS A 24 -11.78 -14.51 7.76
C LYS A 24 -13.14 -13.94 7.36
N GLU A 25 -13.23 -12.62 7.20
CA GLU A 25 -14.43 -11.93 6.73
C GLU A 25 -14.51 -11.91 5.19
N LYS A 26 -15.72 -11.96 4.65
CA LYS A 26 -15.94 -11.84 3.19
C LYS A 26 -15.79 -10.39 2.71
N GLU A 27 -16.20 -9.45 3.57
CA GLU A 27 -16.13 -8.01 3.37
C GLU A 27 -15.06 -7.37 4.28
N LEU A 28 -14.79 -6.08 4.10
CA LEU A 28 -13.95 -5.33 5.03
C LEU A 28 -14.60 -5.25 6.40
N CYS A 29 -13.96 -5.84 7.41
CA CYS A 29 -14.35 -5.64 8.80
C CYS A 29 -14.20 -4.15 9.21
N PRO A 30 -14.86 -3.71 10.29
CA PRO A 30 -14.82 -2.31 10.72
C PRO A 30 -13.41 -1.74 10.89
N GLU A 31 -12.47 -2.53 11.43
CA GLU A 31 -11.08 -2.09 11.60
C GLU A 31 -10.38 -1.82 10.25
N CYS A 32 -10.52 -2.76 9.32
CA CYS A 32 -9.93 -2.65 7.99
C CYS A 32 -10.59 -1.54 7.16
N LEU A 33 -11.90 -1.31 7.34
CA LEU A 33 -12.61 -0.20 6.72
C LEU A 33 -12.07 1.15 7.20
N VAL A 34 -11.90 1.33 8.51
CA VAL A 34 -11.30 2.56 9.09
C VAL A 34 -9.87 2.78 8.56
N LEU A 35 -9.09 1.71 8.40
CA LEU A 35 -7.75 1.81 7.83
C LEU A 35 -7.80 2.25 6.35
N TYR A 36 -8.71 1.68 5.57
CA TYR A 36 -8.90 2.03 4.16
C TYR A 36 -9.36 3.49 3.99
N GLU A 37 -10.36 3.93 4.74
CA GLU A 37 -10.86 5.31 4.68
C GLU A 37 -9.78 6.32 5.04
N TYR A 38 -8.98 6.01 6.07
CA TYR A 38 -7.83 6.83 6.44
C TYR A 38 -6.82 6.92 5.29
N ALA A 39 -6.46 5.78 4.68
CA ALA A 39 -5.55 5.76 3.55
C ALA A 39 -6.10 6.54 2.34
N ARG A 40 -7.38 6.35 2.02
CA ARG A 40 -8.09 7.06 0.95
C ARG A 40 -8.01 8.57 1.13
N MET A 41 -8.36 9.06 2.33
CA MET A 41 -8.26 10.48 2.66
C MET A 41 -6.84 11.02 2.50
N ARG A 42 -5.81 10.25 2.87
CA ARG A 42 -4.39 10.67 2.69
C ARG A 42 -3.97 10.71 1.22
N ILE A 43 -4.42 9.76 0.40
CA ILE A 43 -4.12 9.73 -1.05
C ILE A 43 -4.80 10.90 -1.76
N GLU A 44 -6.06 11.17 -1.43
CA GLU A 44 -6.82 12.29 -1.98
C GLU A 44 -6.19 13.65 -1.66
N LYS A 45 -5.60 13.80 -0.48
CA LYS A 45 -4.95 15.05 -0.07
C LYS A 45 -3.44 15.07 -0.30
N CYS A 46 -2.90 14.11 -1.05
CA CYS A 46 -1.44 13.99 -1.23
C CYS A 46 -0.91 15.08 -2.19
N PRO A 47 -0.05 16.01 -1.72
CA PRO A 47 0.54 17.03 -2.58
C PRO A 47 1.64 16.47 -3.49
N PHE A 48 2.21 15.32 -3.12
CA PHE A 48 3.31 14.67 -3.85
C PHE A 48 2.83 13.57 -4.81
N MET A 49 1.54 13.53 -5.15
CA MET A 49 0.96 12.41 -5.89
C MET A 49 1.62 12.21 -7.26
N GLU A 50 1.94 13.30 -7.95
CA GLU A 50 2.52 13.24 -9.29
C GLU A 50 3.98 12.81 -9.26
N THR A 51 4.74 13.34 -8.30
CA THR A 51 6.19 13.14 -8.18
C THR A 51 6.59 11.84 -7.49
N LYS A 52 5.75 11.31 -6.58
CA LYS A 52 6.05 10.07 -5.86
C LYS A 52 5.67 8.83 -6.68
N THR A 53 6.49 7.79 -6.59
CA THR A 53 6.19 6.44 -7.12
C THR A 53 5.40 5.60 -6.14
N PHE A 54 5.75 5.64 -4.85
CA PHE A 54 5.07 4.89 -3.78
C PHE A 54 4.91 5.71 -2.50
N CYS A 55 3.86 5.41 -1.70
CA CYS A 55 3.67 6.00 -0.38
C CYS A 55 4.83 5.72 0.60
N SER A 56 5.55 4.61 0.43
CA SER A 56 6.72 4.24 1.23
C SER A 56 7.91 5.20 1.05
N GLN A 57 8.00 5.85 -0.11
CA GLN A 57 9.07 6.80 -0.47
C GLN A 57 8.68 8.26 -0.17
N CYS A 58 7.58 8.49 0.55
CA CYS A 58 7.12 9.83 0.89
C CYS A 58 8.13 10.50 1.84
N LYS A 59 8.58 11.72 1.49
CA LYS A 59 9.54 12.50 2.29
C LYS A 59 8.95 13.03 3.60
N VAL A 60 7.62 13.02 3.75
CA VAL A 60 6.93 13.53 4.94
C VAL A 60 6.25 12.42 5.73
N HIS A 61 6.21 12.57 7.05
CA HIS A 61 5.43 11.73 7.94
C HIS A 61 3.94 12.04 7.79
N CYS A 62 3.29 11.33 6.87
CA CYS A 62 1.87 11.50 6.59
C CYS A 62 0.97 10.61 7.46
N TYR A 63 1.40 9.42 7.84
CA TYR A 63 0.56 8.50 8.63
C TYR A 63 0.77 8.72 10.14
N LYS A 64 -0.32 8.69 10.90
CA LYS A 64 -0.26 8.50 12.36
C LYS A 64 0.47 7.18 12.66
N LYS A 65 1.21 7.13 13.78
CA LYS A 65 2.06 5.99 14.15
C LYS A 65 1.30 4.67 14.12
N ASP A 66 0.12 4.63 14.74
CA ASP A 66 -0.71 3.41 14.84
C ASP A 66 -1.20 2.93 13.46
N LYS A 67 -1.72 3.86 12.63
CA LYS A 67 -2.15 3.53 11.27
C LYS A 67 -0.99 3.17 10.35
N ARG A 68 0.20 3.73 10.59
CA ARG A 68 1.43 3.37 9.85
C ARG A 68 1.84 1.94 10.15
N GLU A 69 1.71 1.49 11.40
CA GLU A 69 2.02 0.12 11.76
C GLU A 69 0.99 -0.85 11.15
N GLN A 70 -0.30 -0.52 11.22
CA GLN A 70 -1.36 -1.31 10.61
C GLN A 70 -1.16 -1.46 9.10
N ILE A 71 -0.94 -0.36 8.36
CA ILE A 71 -0.73 -0.44 6.91
C ILE A 71 0.58 -1.19 6.57
N ARG A 72 1.62 -1.11 7.40
CA ARG A 72 2.84 -1.92 7.20
C ARG A 72 2.57 -3.41 7.31
N LYS A 73 1.74 -3.84 8.27
CA LYS A 73 1.32 -5.25 8.39
C LYS A 73 0.57 -5.70 7.14
N VAL A 74 -0.37 -4.89 6.66
CA VAL A 74 -1.08 -5.13 5.40
C VAL A 74 -0.11 -5.20 4.22
N MET A 75 0.83 -4.26 4.10
CA MET A 75 1.79 -4.21 2.99
C MET A 75 2.75 -5.41 3.01
N CYS A 76 3.24 -5.82 4.18
CA CYS A 76 4.09 -7.00 4.32
C CYS A 76 3.34 -8.30 3.96
N PHE A 77 2.07 -8.40 4.35
CA PHE A 77 1.25 -9.56 4.05
C PHE A 77 0.79 -9.61 2.59
N SER A 78 0.20 -8.51 2.10
CA SER A 78 -0.44 -8.44 0.80
C SER A 78 0.54 -8.11 -0.32
N GLY A 79 1.67 -7.45 -0.03
CA GLY A 79 2.67 -7.03 -1.01
C GLY A 79 3.19 -8.18 -1.88
N PRO A 80 3.79 -9.25 -1.32
CA PRO A 80 4.26 -10.40 -2.10
C PRO A 80 3.14 -11.09 -2.89
N ARG A 81 1.93 -11.11 -2.33
CA ARG A 81 0.74 -11.73 -2.94
C ARG A 81 0.15 -10.87 -4.06
N MET A 82 0.38 -9.56 -4.03
CA MET A 82 -0.02 -8.60 -5.05
C MET A 82 0.92 -8.57 -6.26
N LEU A 83 2.17 -9.06 -6.13
CA LEU A 83 3.11 -9.18 -7.26
C LEU A 83 2.61 -10.13 -8.35
N VAL A 84 1.74 -11.08 -7.99
CA VAL A 84 1.07 -12.01 -8.92
C VAL A 84 0.02 -11.29 -9.77
N TYR A 85 -0.56 -10.19 -9.29
CA TYR A 85 -1.63 -9.44 -9.97
C TYR A 85 -1.13 -8.24 -10.78
N HIS A 86 0.00 -7.63 -10.40
CA HIS A 86 0.61 -6.51 -11.14
C HIS A 86 2.11 -6.76 -11.40
N PRO A 87 2.45 -7.60 -12.40
CA PRO A 87 3.83 -8.07 -12.61
C PRO A 87 4.83 -6.95 -12.93
N VAL A 88 4.39 -5.83 -13.52
CA VAL A 88 5.27 -4.72 -13.92
C VAL A 88 5.78 -3.91 -12.72
N MET A 89 4.97 -3.75 -11.65
CA MET A 89 5.40 -3.04 -10.45
C MET A 89 6.35 -3.88 -9.58
N ALA A 90 6.19 -5.20 -9.63
CA ALA A 90 7.05 -6.15 -8.92
C ALA A 90 8.50 -6.13 -9.44
N ILE A 91 8.67 -6.09 -10.76
CA ILE A 91 9.98 -6.08 -11.41
C ILE A 91 10.73 -4.77 -11.09
N CYS A 92 10.04 -3.62 -11.11
CA CYS A 92 10.65 -2.35 -10.70
C CYS A 92 11.05 -2.35 -9.21
N HIS A 93 10.18 -2.80 -8.29
CA HIS A 93 10.50 -2.82 -6.86
C HIS A 93 11.64 -3.81 -6.53
N LEU A 94 11.71 -4.94 -7.24
CA LEU A 94 12.80 -5.91 -7.09
C LEU A 94 14.12 -5.36 -7.68
N TYR A 95 14.08 -4.69 -8.83
CA TYR A 95 15.26 -4.04 -9.43
C TYR A 95 15.86 -2.97 -8.50
N TYR A 96 15.03 -2.14 -7.88
CA TYR A 96 15.51 -1.13 -6.92
C TYR A 96 15.97 -1.75 -5.59
N GLN A 97 15.33 -2.80 -5.08
CA GLN A 97 15.81 -3.49 -3.86
C GLN A 97 17.12 -4.28 -4.07
N ILE A 98 17.35 -4.85 -5.25
CA ILE A 98 18.59 -5.58 -5.56
C ILE A 98 19.76 -4.60 -5.75
N LYS A 99 19.52 -3.42 -6.32
CA LYS A 99 20.57 -2.41 -6.56
C LYS A 99 21.11 -1.76 -5.28
N ASP A 100 20.36 -1.77 -4.17
CA ASP A 100 20.83 -1.34 -2.84
C ASP A 100 21.66 -2.43 -2.11
N SER A 101 21.70 -3.68 -2.61
CA SER A 101 22.42 -4.79 -1.98
C SER A 101 23.77 -5.12 -2.64
N VAL A 102 24.07 -4.53 -3.80
CA VAL A 102 25.33 -4.72 -4.55
C VAL A 102 26.05 -3.38 -4.62
N GLY A 103 26.39 -2.88 -3.44
CA GLY A 103 27.07 -1.60 -3.21
C GLY A 103 27.89 -1.68 -1.91
N SER A 104 28.63 -2.76 -1.75
CA SER A 104 29.77 -2.90 -0.84
C SER A 104 30.83 -3.73 -1.55
#